data_AF-A0A2A8PPX6-F1
#
_entry.id   AF-A0A2A8PPX6-F1
#
_cell.length_a   1.000
_cell.length_b   1.000
_cell.length_c   1.000
_cell.angle_alpha   90.00
_cell.angle_beta   90.00
_cell.angle_gamma   90.00
#
_symmetry.space_group_name_H-M   'P 1'
#
loop_
_entity.id
_entity.type
_entity.pdbx_description
1 polymer ?
#
loop_
_entity_poly.entity_id
_entity_poly.type
_entity_poly.pdbx_seq_one_letter_code
_entity_poly.pdbx_strand_id
1 'polypeptide(L)'
;MMNMNMAENNKSIGVLPMYKFEFFTDIMWIDWYGDEKKFALISVRRIDQESGATVKVIHPVSEFLLSKYASSKPNTMKKYADILVVFLNYIQKNRKHLKLDSLSGLKISHGIEFLNHLGTDVKVSNGTVRLYERTLTNFYVFLVTKGFLPETPLNQFVKNRINGEKNTIYHHLRELSILNRLIQKKSTFFRYNT
;
A
#
# COMPACT_ATOMS: atom_id res chain seq x y z
N MET A 1 -14.79 -60.67 13.48
CA MET A 1 -13.87 -60.10 12.48
C MET A 1 -14.55 -58.89 11.85
N MET A 2 -13.74 -57.86 11.60
CA MET A 2 -14.03 -56.44 11.32
C MET A 2 -15.22 -56.08 10.42
N ASN A 3 -15.96 -55.05 10.88
CA ASN A 3 -16.78 -54.14 10.09
C ASN A 3 -15.94 -53.44 9.00
N MET A 4 -16.41 -53.41 7.76
CA MET A 4 -15.99 -52.42 6.77
C MET A 4 -17.13 -51.45 6.50
N ASN A 5 -16.96 -50.25 7.05
CA ASN A 5 -17.83 -49.09 6.88
C ASN A 5 -17.95 -48.71 5.40
N MET A 6 -19.17 -48.75 4.88
CA MET A 6 -19.59 -47.78 3.86
C MET A 6 -19.83 -46.45 4.56
N ALA A 7 -18.94 -45.50 4.33
CA ALA A 7 -19.19 -44.09 4.62
C ALA A 7 -18.73 -43.29 3.42
N GLU A 8 -19.69 -42.86 2.61
CA GLU A 8 -19.56 -41.64 1.84
C GLU A 8 -19.14 -40.52 2.79
N ASN A 9 -18.09 -39.78 2.45
CA ASN A 9 -17.91 -38.46 3.03
C ASN A 9 -17.25 -37.55 2.01
N ASN A 10 -18.12 -36.77 1.35
CA ASN A 10 -17.94 -35.36 1.08
C ASN A 10 -16.53 -34.96 0.64
N LYS A 11 -16.31 -35.05 -0.67
CA LYS A 11 -15.26 -34.30 -1.37
C LYS A 11 -15.50 -32.82 -1.02
N SER A 12 -14.74 -32.33 -0.04
CA SER A 12 -14.82 -30.96 0.42
C SER A 12 -14.71 -30.06 -0.79
N ILE A 13 -15.69 -29.16 -0.93
CA ILE A 13 -15.65 -28.04 -1.86
C ILE A 13 -14.29 -27.38 -1.63
N GLY A 14 -13.39 -27.55 -2.60
CA GLY A 14 -12.06 -26.99 -2.56
C GLY A 14 -12.19 -25.48 -2.52
N VAL A 15 -12.17 -24.91 -1.32
CA VAL A 15 -11.86 -23.50 -1.14
C VAL A 15 -10.42 -23.39 -1.59
N LEU A 16 -10.23 -23.05 -2.87
CA LEU A 16 -8.92 -22.80 -3.45
C LEU A 16 -8.17 -21.85 -2.49
N PRO A 17 -6.94 -22.18 -2.07
CA PRO A 17 -6.18 -21.30 -1.22
C PRO A 17 -5.97 -20.01 -2.01
N MET A 18 -6.59 -18.92 -1.54
CA MET A 18 -6.35 -17.56 -1.98
C MET A 18 -4.83 -17.38 -2.13
N TYR A 19 -4.33 -17.32 -3.38
CA TYR A 19 -2.90 -17.32 -3.67
C TYR A 19 -2.16 -16.35 -2.74
N LYS A 20 -1.36 -16.89 -1.81
CA LYS A 20 -0.58 -16.09 -0.87
C LYS A 20 0.63 -15.57 -1.61
N PHE A 21 0.47 -14.45 -2.29
CA PHE A 21 1.57 -13.69 -2.85
C PHE A 21 2.01 -12.59 -1.90
N GLU A 22 3.26 -12.18 -2.01
CA GLU A 22 3.86 -11.14 -1.18
C GLU A 22 4.63 -10.16 -2.06
N PHE A 23 4.47 -8.88 -1.78
CA PHE A 23 5.28 -7.83 -2.38
C PHE A 23 6.65 -7.76 -1.69
N PHE A 24 7.70 -7.51 -2.46
CA PHE A 24 9.04 -7.28 -1.93
C PHE A 24 9.81 -6.30 -2.83
N THR A 25 10.84 -5.68 -2.26
CA THR A 25 11.73 -4.81 -3.01
C THR A 25 12.81 -5.65 -3.68
N ASP A 26 12.93 -5.54 -4.99
CA ASP A 26 13.96 -6.17 -5.78
C ASP A 26 14.98 -5.13 -6.26
N ILE A 27 16.24 -5.51 -6.39
CA ILE A 27 17.31 -4.63 -6.86
C ILE A 27 17.79 -5.14 -8.21
N MET A 28 17.63 -4.32 -9.25
CA MET A 28 18.13 -4.62 -10.58
C MET A 28 19.31 -3.72 -10.94
N TRP A 29 20.22 -4.30 -11.70
CA TRP A 29 21.35 -3.61 -12.31
C TRP A 29 21.04 -3.43 -13.79
N ILE A 30 21.18 -2.22 -14.29
CA ILE A 30 21.03 -1.90 -15.70
C ILE A 30 22.33 -1.26 -16.13
N ASP A 31 22.98 -1.88 -17.12
CA ASP A 31 24.09 -1.26 -17.82
C ASP A 31 23.53 -0.14 -18.71
N TRP A 32 23.92 1.09 -18.39
CA TRP A 32 23.48 2.29 -19.09
C TRP A 32 24.69 2.96 -19.73
N TYR A 33 24.99 2.59 -20.97
CA TYR A 33 26.14 3.11 -21.74
C TYR A 33 27.49 2.95 -21.03
N GLY A 34 27.72 1.82 -20.35
CA GLY A 34 28.97 1.53 -19.65
C GLY A 34 28.98 1.94 -18.17
N ASP A 35 27.93 2.64 -17.71
CA ASP A 35 27.71 2.91 -16.29
C ASP A 35 26.68 1.92 -15.71
N GLU A 36 27.08 1.16 -14.69
CA GLU A 36 26.15 0.30 -13.96
C GLU A 36 25.24 1.13 -13.06
N LYS A 37 23.94 1.12 -13.36
CA LYS A 37 22.93 1.80 -12.55
C LYS A 37 22.03 0.81 -11.81
N LYS A 38 21.93 1.00 -10.50
CA LYS A 38 21.03 0.22 -9.64
C LYS A 38 19.66 0.86 -9.51
N PHE A 39 18.62 0.06 -9.73
CA PHE A 39 17.23 0.46 -9.52
C PHE A 39 16.57 -0.45 -8.49
N ALA A 40 15.74 0.14 -7.63
CA ALA A 40 14.87 -0.62 -6.75
C ALA A 40 13.47 -0.71 -7.37
N LEU A 41 12.97 -1.92 -7.56
CA LEU A 41 11.65 -2.21 -8.13
C LEU A 41 10.79 -2.95 -7.10
N ILE A 42 9.49 -2.98 -7.34
CA ILE A 42 8.53 -3.74 -6.56
C ILE A 42 8.21 -5.01 -7.32
N SER A 43 8.49 -6.15 -6.72
CA SER A 43 8.20 -7.47 -7.27
C SER A 43 7.16 -8.18 -6.42
N VAL A 44 6.44 -9.10 -7.04
CA VAL A 44 5.53 -10.04 -6.39
C VAL A 44 6.14 -11.43 -6.45
N ARG A 45 6.19 -12.12 -5.33
CA ARG A 45 6.58 -13.54 -5.26
C ARG A 45 5.38 -14.41 -4.91
N ARG A 46 5.32 -15.58 -5.53
CA ARG A 46 4.44 -16.68 -5.14
C ARG A 46 5.23 -17.99 -5.14
N ILE A 47 4.83 -18.92 -4.29
CA ILE A 47 5.32 -20.30 -4.32
C ILE A 47 4.39 -21.07 -5.25
N ASP A 48 4.98 -21.68 -6.27
CA ASP A 48 4.32 -22.64 -7.14
C ASP A 48 4.02 -23.92 -6.36
N GLN A 49 2.77 -24.36 -6.36
CA GLN A 49 2.33 -25.48 -5.51
C GLN A 49 2.74 -26.84 -6.07
N GLU A 50 2.96 -26.95 -7.37
CA GLU A 50 3.31 -28.20 -8.04
C GLU A 50 4.81 -28.46 -7.98
N SER A 51 5.61 -27.41 -8.23
CA SER A 51 7.07 -27.50 -8.27
C SER A 51 7.77 -27.07 -6.98
N GLY A 52 7.07 -26.38 -6.07
CA GLY A 52 7.68 -25.72 -4.91
C GLY A 52 8.56 -24.51 -5.27
N ALA A 53 8.68 -24.18 -6.56
CA ALA A 53 9.54 -23.11 -7.03
C ALA A 53 8.96 -21.73 -6.67
N THR A 54 9.84 -20.76 -6.39
CA THR A 54 9.41 -19.37 -6.19
C THR A 54 9.34 -18.66 -7.54
N VAL A 55 8.14 -18.30 -7.97
CA VAL A 55 7.93 -17.46 -9.15
C VAL A 55 7.96 -16.00 -8.71
N LYS A 56 8.82 -15.20 -9.35
CA LYS A 56 8.96 -13.76 -9.11
C LYS A 56 8.60 -12.99 -10.37
N VAL A 57 7.79 -11.95 -10.22
CA VAL A 57 7.37 -11.08 -11.33
C VAL A 57 7.48 -9.62 -10.88
N ILE A 58 8.06 -8.77 -11.72
CA ILE A 58 8.11 -7.32 -11.47
C ILE A 58 6.69 -6.78 -11.56
N HIS A 59 6.25 -6.07 -10.53
CA HIS A 59 4.92 -5.50 -10.47
C HIS A 59 4.85 -4.15 -11.22
N PRO A 60 3.77 -3.84 -11.97
CA PRO A 60 3.61 -2.58 -12.68
C PRO A 60 3.71 -1.32 -11.80
N VAL A 61 3.40 -1.44 -10.50
CA VAL A 61 3.57 -0.35 -9.52
C VAL A 61 5.03 0.16 -9.44
N SER A 62 6.01 -0.62 -9.91
CA SER A 62 7.39 -0.16 -10.08
C SER A 62 7.52 1.07 -10.96
N GLU A 63 6.57 1.32 -11.88
CA GLU A 63 6.55 2.53 -12.70
C GLU A 63 6.49 3.82 -11.85
N PHE A 64 5.83 3.80 -10.69
CA PHE A 64 5.86 4.93 -9.76
C PHE A 64 7.30 5.23 -9.30
N LEU A 65 8.07 4.19 -8.96
CA LEU A 65 9.44 4.35 -8.50
C LEU A 65 10.33 4.86 -9.62
N LEU A 66 10.16 4.35 -10.83
CA LEU A 66 10.91 4.79 -12.00
C LEU A 66 10.57 6.24 -12.38
N SER A 67 9.29 6.58 -12.46
CA SER A 67 8.86 7.94 -12.84
C SER A 67 9.29 9.01 -11.83
N LYS A 68 9.36 8.70 -10.54
CA LYS A 68 9.65 9.69 -9.49
C LYS A 68 11.07 9.64 -8.94
N TYR A 69 11.69 8.47 -8.91
CA TYR A 69 12.95 8.24 -8.18
C TYR A 69 14.06 7.60 -9.04
N ALA A 70 13.91 7.47 -10.37
CA ALA A 70 14.95 6.91 -11.23
C ALA A 70 16.28 7.69 -11.21
N SER A 71 16.28 8.97 -10.86
CA SER A 71 17.49 9.79 -10.70
C SER A 71 18.02 9.82 -9.26
N SER A 72 17.32 9.21 -8.31
CA SER A 72 17.75 9.17 -6.90
C SER A 72 18.86 8.17 -6.68
N LYS A 73 19.63 8.36 -5.60
CA LYS A 73 20.61 7.36 -5.14
C LYS A 73 19.93 6.01 -4.89
N PRO A 74 20.58 4.86 -5.15
CA PRO A 74 19.97 3.54 -5.00
C PRO A 74 19.34 3.28 -3.63
N ASN A 75 20.05 3.66 -2.55
CA ASN A 75 19.53 3.52 -1.18
C ASN A 75 18.27 4.36 -0.93
N THR A 76 18.19 5.53 -1.54
CA THR A 76 17.02 6.41 -1.44
C THR A 76 15.83 5.82 -2.19
N MET A 77 16.05 5.31 -3.41
CA MET A 77 15.00 4.63 -4.18
C MET A 77 14.50 3.38 -3.45
N LYS A 78 15.44 2.54 -2.94
CA LYS A 78 15.12 1.36 -2.14
C LYS A 78 14.27 1.71 -0.93
N LYS A 79 14.61 2.77 -0.20
CA LYS A 79 13.84 3.23 0.95
C LYS A 79 12.38 3.54 0.60
N TYR A 80 12.12 4.18 -0.55
CA TYR A 80 10.75 4.44 -1.01
C TYR A 80 10.04 3.17 -1.50
N ALA A 81 10.76 2.26 -2.14
CA ALA A 81 10.25 0.95 -2.53
C ALA A 81 9.83 0.13 -1.30
N ASP A 82 10.67 0.05 -0.27
CA ASP A 82 10.40 -0.68 0.98
C ASP A 82 9.13 -0.14 1.67
N ILE A 83 8.96 1.18 1.70
CA ILE A 83 7.74 1.81 2.25
C ILE A 83 6.49 1.36 1.50
N LEU A 84 6.54 1.37 0.17
CA LEU A 84 5.41 0.92 -0.65
C LEU A 84 5.15 -0.57 -0.48
N VAL A 85 6.19 -1.40 -0.40
CA VAL A 85 6.07 -2.84 -0.15
C VAL A 85 5.33 -3.09 1.17
N VAL A 86 5.70 -2.39 2.25
CA VAL A 86 5.02 -2.52 3.55
C VAL A 86 3.54 -2.13 3.43
N PHE A 87 3.23 -1.05 2.72
CA PHE A 87 1.85 -0.63 2.48
C PHE A 87 1.07 -1.65 1.64
N LEU A 88 1.61 -2.11 0.52
CA LEU A 88 0.96 -3.08 -0.37
C LEU A 88 0.71 -4.41 0.33
N ASN A 89 1.66 -4.87 1.15
CA ASN A 89 1.49 -6.07 1.97
C ASN A 89 0.45 -5.87 3.08
N TYR A 90 0.36 -4.68 3.69
CA TYR A 90 -0.72 -4.34 4.61
C TYR A 90 -2.09 -4.42 3.93
N ILE A 91 -2.21 -3.83 2.74
CA ILE A 91 -3.45 -3.85 1.96
C ILE A 91 -3.84 -5.30 1.61
N GLN A 92 -2.90 -6.10 1.11
CA GLN A 92 -3.14 -7.49 0.76
C GLN A 92 -3.58 -8.33 1.97
N LYS A 93 -2.91 -8.15 3.12
CA LYS A 93 -3.24 -8.85 4.37
C LYS A 93 -4.62 -8.47 4.90
N ASN A 94 -5.03 -7.21 4.73
CA ASN A 94 -6.28 -6.67 5.25
C ASN A 94 -7.39 -6.52 4.19
N ARG A 95 -7.20 -7.09 2.99
CA ARG A 95 -8.10 -6.85 1.84
C ARG A 95 -9.59 -7.07 2.14
N LYS A 96 -9.90 -8.10 2.94
CA LYS A 96 -11.27 -8.43 3.34
C LYS A 96 -11.88 -7.37 4.26
N HIS A 97 -11.10 -6.89 5.23
CA HIS A 97 -11.50 -5.81 6.14
C HIS A 97 -11.71 -4.50 5.37
N LEU A 98 -10.79 -4.20 4.46
CA LEU A 98 -10.80 -2.98 3.65
C LEU A 98 -11.84 -3.00 2.52
N LYS A 99 -12.50 -4.14 2.29
CA LYS A 99 -13.42 -4.39 1.16
C LYS A 99 -12.77 -4.01 -0.18
N LEU A 100 -11.54 -4.48 -0.37
CA LEU A 100 -10.72 -4.17 -1.53
C LEU A 100 -10.49 -5.42 -2.38
N ASP A 101 -11.09 -5.44 -3.56
CA ASP A 101 -10.96 -6.56 -4.51
C ASP A 101 -9.73 -6.41 -5.43
N SER A 102 -9.33 -5.16 -5.72
CA SER A 102 -8.20 -4.84 -6.59
C SER A 102 -7.54 -3.51 -6.18
N LEU A 103 -6.33 -3.25 -6.67
CA LEU A 103 -5.64 -1.98 -6.44
C LEU A 103 -6.36 -0.75 -7.05
N SER A 104 -7.25 -0.95 -8.03
CA SER A 104 -8.06 0.15 -8.58
C SER A 104 -9.17 0.60 -7.63
N GLY A 105 -9.55 -0.23 -6.66
CA GLY A 105 -10.50 0.14 -5.60
C GLY A 105 -9.88 0.91 -4.44
N LEU A 106 -8.59 1.27 -4.53
CA LEU A 106 -7.86 1.90 -3.44
C LEU A 106 -8.44 3.29 -3.13
N LYS A 107 -8.74 3.55 -1.86
CA LYS A 107 -9.27 4.84 -1.40
C LYS A 107 -8.26 5.50 -0.47
N ILE A 108 -8.27 6.83 -0.41
CA ILE A 108 -7.45 7.60 0.54
C ILE A 108 -7.64 7.10 1.98
N SER A 109 -8.87 6.70 2.35
CA SER A 109 -9.17 6.12 3.66
C SER A 109 -8.32 4.89 4.00
N HIS A 110 -7.98 4.05 3.02
CA HIS A 110 -7.10 2.88 3.24
C HIS A 110 -5.67 3.31 3.59
N GLY A 111 -5.17 4.37 2.94
CA GLY A 111 -3.88 4.98 3.29
C GLY A 111 -3.88 5.58 4.70
N ILE A 112 -4.98 6.25 5.09
CA ILE A 112 -5.17 6.80 6.43
C ILE A 112 -5.18 5.70 7.49
N GLU A 113 -5.92 4.62 7.25
CA GLU A 113 -6.01 3.47 8.15
C GLU A 113 -4.64 2.82 8.36
N PHE A 114 -3.87 2.62 7.29
CA PHE A 114 -2.52 2.12 7.37
C PHE A 114 -1.59 3.03 8.19
N LEU A 115 -1.63 4.35 7.99
CA LEU A 115 -0.80 5.28 8.77
C LEU A 115 -1.19 5.28 10.25
N ASN A 116 -2.48 5.14 10.55
CA ASN A 116 -2.95 4.95 11.92
C ASN A 116 -2.38 3.66 12.51
N HIS A 117 -2.51 2.53 11.80
CA HIS A 117 -1.94 1.24 12.20
C HIS A 117 -0.44 1.32 12.51
N LEU A 118 0.34 2.00 11.66
CA LEU A 118 1.77 2.22 11.92
C LEU A 118 2.01 3.01 13.21
N GLY A 119 1.24 4.07 13.45
CA GLY A 119 1.43 4.95 14.61
C GLY A 119 0.91 4.39 15.92
N THR A 120 -0.21 3.65 15.91
CA THR A 120 -0.88 3.16 17.13
C THR A 120 -0.50 1.73 17.46
N ASP A 121 -0.52 0.85 16.47
CA ASP A 121 -0.45 -0.59 16.71
C ASP A 121 1.00 -1.05 16.62
N VAL A 122 1.71 -0.62 15.56
CA VAL A 122 3.13 -0.92 15.36
C VAL A 122 4.03 0.03 16.17
N LYS A 123 3.50 1.18 16.61
CA LYS A 123 4.21 2.21 17.42
C LYS A 123 5.48 2.75 16.74
N VAL A 124 5.43 2.90 15.42
CA VAL A 124 6.50 3.52 14.63
C VAL A 124 6.65 5.00 15.01
N SER A 125 7.90 5.49 15.02
CA SER A 125 8.18 6.89 15.38
C SER A 125 7.44 7.89 14.48
N ASN A 126 7.07 9.05 15.04
CA ASN A 126 6.38 10.11 14.29
C ASN A 126 7.13 10.55 13.02
N GLY A 127 8.47 10.61 13.08
CA GLY A 127 9.30 10.95 11.93
C GLY A 127 9.21 9.92 10.80
N THR A 128 9.20 8.64 11.15
CA THR A 128 9.02 7.55 10.20
C THR A 128 7.59 7.53 9.66
N VAL A 129 6.56 7.71 10.49
CA VAL A 129 5.16 7.80 10.01
C VAL A 129 4.99 8.95 9.00
N ARG A 130 5.58 10.12 9.26
CA ARG A 130 5.58 11.27 8.31
C ARG A 130 6.26 10.94 6.98
N LEU A 131 7.33 10.13 7.00
CA LEU A 131 7.99 9.68 5.79
C LEU A 131 7.12 8.71 4.99
N TYR A 132 6.46 7.76 5.66
CA TYR A 132 5.49 6.86 5.04
C TYR A 132 4.35 7.66 4.41
N GLU A 133 3.76 8.57 5.17
CA GLU A 133 2.73 9.50 4.71
C GLU A 133 3.14 10.25 3.45
N ARG A 134 4.30 10.92 3.45
CA ARG A 134 4.79 11.66 2.28
C ARG A 134 4.95 10.75 1.07
N THR A 135 5.43 9.53 1.27
CA THR A 135 5.62 8.55 0.18
C THR A 135 4.27 8.11 -0.38
N LEU A 136 3.30 7.82 0.49
CA LEU A 136 1.96 7.42 0.09
C LEU A 136 1.21 8.55 -0.62
N THR A 137 1.26 9.79 -0.12
CA THR A 137 0.66 10.94 -0.83
C THR A 137 1.16 11.01 -2.27
N ASN A 138 2.48 10.89 -2.47
CA ASN A 138 3.06 10.90 -3.81
C ASN A 138 2.58 9.73 -4.67
N PHE A 139 2.42 8.55 -4.07
CA PHE A 139 1.92 7.36 -4.75
C PHE A 139 0.45 7.51 -5.16
N TYR A 140 -0.42 8.00 -4.28
CA TYR A 140 -1.83 8.28 -4.62
C TYR A 140 -1.95 9.34 -5.73
N VAL A 141 -1.16 10.43 -5.66
CA VAL A 141 -1.12 11.44 -6.74
C VAL A 141 -0.71 10.80 -8.06
N PHE A 142 0.29 9.93 -8.06
CA PHE A 142 0.69 9.17 -9.26
C PHE A 142 -0.46 8.31 -9.80
N LEU A 143 -1.13 7.54 -8.94
CA LEU A 143 -2.24 6.68 -9.36
C LEU A 143 -3.41 7.48 -9.94
N VAL A 144 -3.77 8.62 -9.33
CA VAL A 144 -4.80 9.53 -9.85
C VAL A 144 -4.39 10.11 -11.19
N THR A 145 -3.14 10.58 -11.32
CA THR A 145 -2.61 11.17 -12.56
C THR A 145 -2.59 10.16 -13.71
N LYS A 146 -2.38 8.88 -13.40
CA LYS A 146 -2.44 7.78 -14.37
C LYS A 146 -3.86 7.27 -14.65
N GLY A 147 -4.88 7.83 -14.01
CA GLY A 147 -6.28 7.43 -14.21
C GLY A 147 -6.69 6.14 -13.50
N PHE A 148 -5.85 5.60 -12.60
CA PHE A 148 -6.18 4.36 -11.87
C PHE A 148 -7.21 4.57 -10.75
N LEU A 149 -7.40 5.82 -10.31
CA LEU A 149 -8.33 6.21 -9.23
C LEU A 149 -9.29 7.31 -9.72
N PRO A 150 -10.22 7.00 -10.66
CA PRO A 150 -11.07 8.00 -11.30
C PRO A 150 -12.00 8.73 -10.33
N GLU A 151 -12.38 8.08 -9.22
CA GLU A 151 -13.25 8.65 -8.19
C GLU A 151 -12.53 9.59 -7.20
N THR A 152 -11.20 9.70 -7.29
CA THR A 152 -10.39 10.51 -6.37
C THR A 152 -9.88 11.77 -7.07
N PRO A 153 -10.44 12.96 -6.79
CA PRO A 153 -10.01 14.19 -7.43
C PRO A 153 -8.66 14.68 -6.88
N LEU A 154 -7.79 15.21 -7.76
CA LEU A 154 -6.46 15.72 -7.39
C LEU A 154 -6.48 16.85 -6.35
N ASN A 155 -7.58 17.60 -6.25
CA ASN A 155 -7.74 18.66 -5.26
C ASN A 155 -7.72 18.15 -3.81
N GLN A 156 -8.01 16.86 -3.59
CA GLN A 156 -7.84 16.18 -2.30
C GLN A 156 -6.37 15.98 -1.93
N PHE A 157 -5.42 16.42 -2.77
CA PHE A 157 -4.00 16.51 -2.46
C PHE A 157 -3.43 17.95 -2.40
N VAL A 158 -4.25 19.02 -2.40
CA VAL A 158 -3.78 20.42 -2.30
C VAL A 158 -3.70 20.92 -0.85
N LYS A 159 -2.51 21.36 -0.40
CA LYS A 159 -2.35 22.07 0.88
C LYS A 159 -2.65 23.55 0.71
N ASN A 160 -3.67 24.05 1.42
CA ASN A 160 -3.86 25.49 1.56
C ASN A 160 -2.75 26.03 2.48
N ARG A 161 -1.77 26.75 1.92
CA ARG A 161 -0.88 27.58 2.74
C ARG A 161 -1.67 28.83 3.13
N ILE A 162 -1.90 29.00 4.44
CA ILE A 162 -2.25 30.31 4.97
C ILE A 162 -1.00 31.18 4.72
N ASN A 163 -1.13 32.22 3.90
CA ASN A 163 -0.10 33.17 3.43
C ASN A 163 0.43 32.92 1.99
N GLY A 164 -0.37 33.33 0.99
CA GLY A 164 0.07 34.12 -0.18
C GLY A 164 0.99 33.52 -1.25
N GLU A 165 1.69 32.41 -1.02
CA GLU A 165 2.67 31.88 -1.98
C GLU A 165 2.27 30.52 -2.58
N LYS A 166 2.22 30.49 -3.92
CA LYS A 166 2.10 29.36 -4.87
C LYS A 166 1.65 28.02 -4.28
N ASN A 167 0.47 27.57 -4.74
CA ASN A 167 -0.11 26.25 -4.50
C ASN A 167 0.90 25.12 -4.75
N THR A 168 1.49 24.58 -3.68
CA THR A 168 2.26 23.34 -3.74
C THR A 168 1.33 22.19 -3.34
N ILE A 169 0.97 21.36 -4.32
CA ILE A 169 0.04 20.23 -4.17
C ILE A 169 0.68 19.14 -3.31
N TYR A 170 0.43 19.05 -1.99
CA TYR A 170 0.52 17.79 -1.21
C TYR A 170 -0.34 17.82 0.07
N HIS A 171 -1.48 17.10 0.15
CA HIS A 171 -2.14 16.83 1.42
C HIS A 171 -1.34 15.81 2.23
N HIS A 172 -1.21 16.10 3.53
CA HIS A 172 -0.77 15.18 4.56
C HIS A 172 -1.95 14.23 4.86
N LEU A 173 -1.85 12.94 4.51
CA LEU A 173 -2.83 11.91 4.85
C LEU A 173 -3.16 11.88 6.37
N ARG A 174 -2.27 12.40 7.23
CA ARG A 174 -2.43 12.50 8.67
C ARG A 174 -3.26 13.70 9.13
N GLU A 175 -3.32 14.82 8.39
CA GLU A 175 -4.20 15.94 8.77
C GLU A 175 -5.67 15.53 8.67
N LEU A 176 -6.02 14.71 7.66
CA LEU A 176 -7.33 14.07 7.55
C LEU A 176 -7.59 13.03 8.66
N SER A 177 -6.55 12.33 9.14
CA SER A 177 -6.67 11.37 10.24
C SER A 177 -6.88 12.04 11.60
N ILE A 178 -6.20 13.17 11.84
CA ILE A 178 -6.38 14.00 13.04
C ILE A 178 -7.77 14.66 13.01
N LEU A 179 -8.22 15.19 11.86
CA LEU A 179 -9.57 15.75 11.72
C LEU A 179 -10.65 14.69 12.01
N ASN A 180 -10.50 13.48 11.47
CA ASN A 180 -11.45 12.40 11.72
C ASN A 180 -11.47 11.97 13.19
N ARG A 181 -10.33 11.94 13.90
CA ARG A 181 -10.30 11.70 15.36
C ARG A 181 -10.98 12.82 16.15
N LEU A 182 -10.85 14.07 15.74
CA LEU A 182 -11.51 15.21 16.38
C LEU A 182 -13.03 15.22 16.11
N ILE A 183 -13.46 14.85 14.90
CA ILE A 183 -14.88 14.72 14.53
C ILE A 183 -15.53 13.56 15.28
N GLN A 184 -14.88 12.38 15.34
CA GLN A 184 -15.38 11.23 16.10
C GLN A 184 -15.50 11.56 17.60
N LYS A 185 -14.50 12.21 18.21
CA LYS A 185 -14.57 12.68 19.60
C LYS A 185 -15.69 13.69 19.86
N LYS A 186 -15.99 14.58 18.90
CA LYS A 186 -17.13 15.50 19.01
C LYS A 186 -18.47 14.74 18.92
N SER A 187 -18.61 13.79 18.00
CA SER A 187 -19.84 13.00 17.83
C SER A 187 -20.18 12.11 19.04
N THR A 188 -19.19 11.58 19.73
CA THR A 188 -19.40 10.86 20.99
C THR A 188 -19.74 11.81 22.13
N PHE A 189 -19.12 13.00 22.21
CA PHE A 189 -19.47 14.00 23.22
C PHE A 189 -20.91 14.51 23.13
N PHE A 190 -21.48 14.61 21.91
CA PHE A 190 -22.89 15.00 21.71
C PHE A 190 -23.90 13.89 22.03
N ARG A 191 -23.50 12.61 22.07
CA ARG A 191 -24.39 11.50 22.43
C ARG A 191 -24.54 11.26 23.94
N TYR A 192 -23.72 11.92 24.77
CA TYR A 192 -23.78 11.82 26.23
C TYR A 192 -24.37 13.06 26.92
N ASN A 193 -24.81 14.07 26.16
CA ASN A 193 -25.35 15.34 26.66
C ASN A 193 -26.80 15.62 26.16
N THR A 194 -27.55 14.58 25.84
CA THR A 194 -29.00 14.61 25.56
C THR A 194 -29.68 13.54 26.38
#